data_AF-T0ZUT2-F1
#
_entry.id   AF-T0ZUT2-F1
#
_cell.length_a   1.000
_cell.length_b   1.000
_cell.length_c   1.000
_cell.angle_alpha   90.00
_cell.angle_beta   90.00
_cell.angle_gamma   90.00
#
_symmetry.space_group_name_H-M   'P 1'
#
loop_
_entity.id
_entity.type
_entity.pdbx_description
1 polymer ?
#
loop_
_entity_poly.entity_id
_entity_poly.type
_entity_poly.pdbx_seq_one_letter_code
_entity_poly.pdbx_strand_id
1 'polypeptide(L)'
;MDGRDHATGAEGFFRTATKPVLALQTEEGHRLRLTEDHRLRRVSRLTRWSVDTEWCAAGALRPGDRVLLNDHRANAQWPGALTAEQGYMLGMLVGDGTLKHETAVLSVWPQTAAVNGSVNGGARALMAEALRCAQTLPHRADFAGWSEVAGRGEFRMKSAALRDLAFEFGMGVGDKAITPALEQASSEAYRAFLRGFFDADGSVQGSQAKGVSVRLAQSDLPRLQAVQRMLLRLGM
;
A
#
# COMPACT_ATOMS: atom_id res chain seq x y z
N MET A 1 -12.96 1.69 -17.08
CA MET A 1 -13.71 2.56 -16.14
C MET A 1 -14.66 1.67 -15.37
N ASP A 2 -14.78 1.89 -14.07
CA ASP A 2 -15.59 1.10 -13.15
C ASP A 2 -15.30 -0.41 -13.28
N GLY A 3 -14.01 -0.77 -13.17
CA GLY A 3 -13.53 -2.15 -13.30
C GLY A 3 -13.53 -2.73 -14.72
N ARG A 4 -13.95 -1.98 -15.75
CA ARG A 4 -13.88 -2.45 -17.13
C ARG A 4 -12.58 -2.05 -17.81
N ASP A 5 -12.00 -2.99 -18.53
CA ASP A 5 -10.84 -2.76 -19.38
C ASP A 5 -11.24 -1.97 -20.62
N HIS A 6 -10.35 -1.09 -21.07
CA HIS A 6 -10.50 -0.34 -22.32
C HIS A 6 -9.19 -0.44 -23.09
N ALA A 7 -9.27 -0.92 -24.31
CA ALA A 7 -8.10 -0.98 -25.19
C ALA A 7 -7.59 0.43 -25.50
N THR A 8 -6.27 0.61 -25.45
CA THR A 8 -5.64 1.79 -26.03
C THR A 8 -5.54 1.64 -27.54
N GLY A 9 -5.36 2.75 -28.26
CA GLY A 9 -5.03 2.70 -29.69
C GLY A 9 -3.66 2.05 -29.94
N ALA A 10 -3.33 1.80 -31.21
CA ALA A 10 -2.05 1.19 -31.60
C ALA A 10 -0.82 1.97 -31.09
N GLU A 11 -0.94 3.30 -30.99
CA GLU A 11 0.13 4.17 -30.47
C GLU A 11 0.18 4.22 -28.93
N GLY A 12 -0.79 3.61 -28.23
CA GLY A 12 -0.86 3.65 -26.78
C GLY A 12 -0.99 5.08 -26.23
N PHE A 13 -0.25 5.35 -25.15
CA PHE A 13 -0.11 6.70 -24.60
C PHE A 13 1.13 7.37 -25.18
N PHE A 14 0.95 8.52 -25.82
CA PHE A 14 2.04 9.29 -26.44
C PHE A 14 1.96 10.78 -26.06
N ARG A 15 3.10 11.47 -26.13
CA ARG A 15 3.18 12.90 -25.84
C ARG A 15 2.53 13.69 -26.98
N THR A 16 1.49 14.44 -26.68
CA THR A 16 0.79 15.27 -27.66
C THR A 16 1.34 16.69 -27.75
N ALA A 17 1.59 17.34 -26.62
CA ALA A 17 2.09 18.72 -26.54
C ALA A 17 2.65 19.05 -25.15
N THR A 18 3.26 20.23 -25.02
CA THR A 18 3.50 20.87 -23.72
C THR A 18 2.41 21.93 -23.52
N LYS A 19 1.52 21.73 -22.53
CA LYS A 19 0.42 22.64 -22.21
C LYS A 19 0.48 23.06 -20.73
N PRO A 20 -0.09 24.21 -20.36
CA PRO A 20 -0.40 24.50 -18.96
C PRO A 20 -1.27 23.39 -18.36
N VAL A 21 -1.05 23.09 -17.08
CA VAL A 21 -1.82 22.07 -16.34
C VAL A 21 -2.43 22.66 -15.09
N LEU A 22 -3.63 22.18 -14.75
CA LEU A 22 -4.29 22.42 -13.48
C LEU A 22 -3.83 21.39 -12.46
N ALA A 23 -3.74 21.80 -11.19
CA ALA A 23 -3.55 20.89 -10.07
C ALA A 23 -4.88 20.78 -9.31
N LEU A 24 -5.58 19.66 -9.51
CA LEU A 24 -6.78 19.32 -8.75
C LEU A 24 -6.37 18.68 -7.42
N GLN A 25 -6.96 19.15 -6.33
CA GLN A 25 -6.78 18.59 -5.00
C GLN A 25 -8.14 18.48 -4.30
N THR A 26 -8.44 17.32 -3.73
CA THR A 26 -9.65 17.11 -2.93
C THR A 26 -9.36 17.31 -1.44
N GLU A 27 -10.41 17.50 -0.64
CA GLU A 27 -10.31 17.63 0.83
C GLU A 27 -9.73 16.35 1.46
N GLU A 28 -10.04 15.19 0.89
CA GLU A 28 -9.51 13.87 1.26
C GLU A 28 -8.04 13.66 0.82
N GLY A 29 -7.40 14.67 0.25
CA GLY A 29 -5.98 14.69 -0.07
C GLY A 29 -5.60 14.07 -1.43
N HIS A 30 -6.58 13.69 -2.25
CA HIS A 30 -6.30 13.14 -3.57
C HIS A 30 -5.80 14.25 -4.49
N ARG A 31 -4.80 13.96 -5.32
CA ARG A 31 -4.18 14.95 -6.20
C ARG A 31 -4.00 14.45 -7.62
N LEU A 32 -4.37 15.27 -8.59
CA LEU A 32 -4.19 15.00 -10.01
C LEU A 32 -3.68 16.25 -10.72
N ARG A 33 -2.76 16.06 -11.69
CA ARG A 33 -2.37 17.11 -12.64
C ARG A 33 -2.93 16.77 -14.01
N LEU A 34 -3.65 17.71 -14.61
CA LEU A 34 -4.37 17.48 -15.86
C LEU A 34 -4.52 18.79 -16.64
N THR A 35 -4.74 18.69 -17.94
CA THR A 35 -5.02 19.86 -18.77
C THR A 35 -6.43 20.37 -18.53
N GLU A 36 -6.68 21.63 -18.86
CA GLU A 36 -7.98 22.27 -18.63
C GLU A 36 -9.14 21.54 -19.32
N ASP A 37 -8.89 21.00 -20.52
CA ASP A 37 -9.82 20.25 -21.36
C ASP A 37 -10.00 18.78 -20.97
N HIS A 38 -9.20 18.27 -20.02
CA HIS A 38 -9.29 16.87 -19.60
C HIS A 38 -10.62 16.61 -18.90
N ARG A 39 -11.38 15.61 -19.38
CA ARG A 39 -12.71 15.33 -18.87
C ARG A 39 -12.66 14.48 -17.62
N LEU A 40 -13.40 14.89 -16.59
CA LEU A 40 -13.60 14.17 -15.34
C LEU A 40 -15.10 13.93 -15.11
N ARG A 41 -15.44 12.92 -14.31
CA ARG A 41 -16.81 12.73 -13.83
C ARG A 41 -17.01 13.54 -12.54
N ARG A 42 -17.90 14.53 -12.58
CA ARG A 42 -18.38 15.20 -11.37
C ARG A 42 -19.75 14.68 -10.97
N VAL A 43 -20.04 14.72 -9.68
CA VAL A 43 -21.37 14.39 -9.15
C VAL A 43 -22.29 15.58 -9.37
N SER A 44 -23.34 15.40 -10.16
CA SER A 44 -24.34 16.44 -10.43
C SER A 44 -25.50 16.40 -9.44
N ARG A 45 -25.81 15.20 -8.90
CA ARG A 45 -26.79 15.02 -7.84
C ARG A 45 -26.40 13.84 -6.95
N LEU A 46 -26.42 14.05 -5.64
CA LEU A 46 -26.21 13.01 -4.65
C LEU A 46 -27.46 12.88 -3.78
N THR A 47 -28.04 11.69 -3.73
CA THR A 47 -29.08 11.34 -2.77
C THR A 47 -28.68 10.12 -1.96
N ARG A 48 -29.53 9.72 -1.01
CA ARG A 48 -29.36 8.47 -0.28
C ARG A 48 -29.33 7.23 -1.19
N TRP A 49 -29.95 7.30 -2.36
CA TRP A 49 -30.21 6.14 -3.21
C TRP A 49 -29.54 6.21 -4.58
N SER A 50 -29.02 7.37 -4.98
CA SER A 50 -28.44 7.56 -6.30
C SER A 50 -27.30 8.56 -6.28
N VAL A 51 -26.34 8.32 -7.18
CA VAL A 51 -25.25 9.24 -7.52
C VAL A 51 -25.38 9.51 -9.01
N ASP A 52 -25.88 10.68 -9.38
CA ASP A 52 -25.96 11.10 -10.77
C ASP A 52 -24.66 11.84 -11.10
N THR A 53 -24.08 11.54 -12.27
CA THR A 53 -22.77 12.05 -12.67
C THR A 53 -22.81 12.62 -14.07
N GLU A 54 -21.97 13.62 -14.32
CA GLU A 54 -21.76 14.16 -15.65
C GLU A 54 -20.27 14.35 -15.95
N TRP A 55 -19.94 14.35 -17.24
CA TRP A 55 -18.58 14.61 -17.70
C TRP A 55 -18.36 16.09 -17.95
N CYS A 56 -17.49 16.72 -17.16
CA CYS A 56 -17.07 18.10 -17.37
C CYS A 56 -15.57 18.19 -17.64
N ALA A 57 -15.13 19.27 -18.30
CA ALA A 57 -13.72 19.59 -18.39
C ALA A 57 -13.17 19.99 -17.00
N ALA A 58 -11.89 19.74 -16.76
CA ALA A 58 -11.23 20.08 -15.49
C ALA A 58 -11.33 21.57 -15.16
N GLY A 59 -11.20 22.44 -16.16
CA GLY A 59 -11.32 23.90 -16.00
C GLY A 59 -12.71 24.37 -15.59
N ALA A 60 -13.74 23.54 -15.73
CA ALA A 60 -15.11 23.86 -15.33
C ALA A 60 -15.43 23.48 -13.87
N LEU A 61 -14.53 22.76 -13.19
CA LEU A 61 -14.70 22.42 -11.78
C LEU A 61 -14.62 23.66 -10.89
N ARG A 62 -15.41 23.67 -9.83
CA ARG A 62 -15.39 24.71 -8.80
C ARG A 62 -15.11 24.10 -7.43
N PRO A 63 -14.50 24.84 -6.48
CA PRO A 63 -14.42 24.40 -5.09
C PRO A 63 -15.81 24.00 -4.57
N GLY A 64 -15.90 22.83 -3.95
CA GLY A 64 -17.16 22.22 -3.50
C GLY A 64 -17.77 21.20 -4.47
N ASP A 65 -17.33 21.16 -5.73
CA ASP A 65 -17.69 20.07 -6.64
C ASP A 65 -17.10 18.75 -6.14
N ARG A 66 -17.88 17.67 -6.26
CA ARG A 66 -17.43 16.32 -5.93
C ARG A 66 -17.00 15.60 -7.20
N VAL A 67 -15.79 15.06 -7.19
CA VAL A 67 -15.25 14.25 -8.29
C VAL A 67 -15.46 12.78 -7.97
N LEU A 68 -15.99 12.04 -8.94
CA LEU A 68 -16.23 10.61 -8.78
C LEU A 68 -14.91 9.85 -8.89
N LEU A 69 -14.57 9.08 -7.86
CA LEU A 69 -13.47 8.13 -7.89
C LEU A 69 -13.90 6.86 -8.62
N ASN A 70 -12.95 6.25 -9.32
CA ASN A 70 -13.19 5.05 -10.09
C ASN A 70 -13.42 3.85 -9.15
N ASP A 71 -14.41 3.00 -9.42
CA ASP A 71 -14.62 1.75 -8.65
C ASP A 71 -13.99 0.55 -9.38
N HIS A 72 -12.85 0.08 -8.87
CA HIS A 72 -12.14 -1.07 -9.44
C HIS A 72 -12.36 -2.38 -8.67
N ARG A 73 -13.26 -2.43 -7.68
CA ARG A 73 -13.41 -3.60 -6.79
C ARG A 73 -13.67 -4.90 -7.54
N ALA A 74 -14.47 -4.83 -8.61
CA ALA A 74 -14.82 -5.98 -9.44
C ALA A 74 -13.70 -6.46 -10.37
N ASN A 75 -12.62 -5.68 -10.54
CA ASN A 75 -11.49 -5.99 -11.41
C ASN A 75 -10.16 -5.59 -10.76
N ALA A 76 -9.91 -6.17 -9.59
CA ALA A 76 -8.71 -5.90 -8.80
C ALA A 76 -7.59 -6.93 -9.03
N GLN A 77 -7.64 -7.71 -10.13
CA GLN A 77 -6.64 -8.73 -10.45
C GLN A 77 -5.84 -8.32 -11.68
N TRP A 78 -4.51 -8.35 -11.58
CA TRP A 78 -3.63 -8.07 -12.71
C TRP A 78 -2.30 -8.82 -12.55
N PRO A 79 -1.69 -9.28 -13.66
CA PRO A 79 -0.37 -9.90 -13.62
C PRO A 79 0.71 -8.85 -13.37
N GLY A 80 1.89 -9.29 -12.93
CA GLY A 80 3.04 -8.42 -12.72
C GLY A 80 4.18 -9.16 -12.04
N ALA A 81 5.24 -8.42 -11.72
CA ALA A 81 6.35 -8.94 -10.94
C ALA A 81 5.92 -9.24 -9.49
N LEU A 82 6.77 -10.00 -8.79
CA LEU A 82 6.64 -10.42 -7.41
C LEU A 82 5.51 -11.42 -7.10
N THR A 83 5.79 -12.29 -6.15
CA THR A 83 4.79 -13.15 -5.50
C THR A 83 4.14 -12.44 -4.31
N ALA A 84 3.06 -13.03 -3.79
CA ALA A 84 2.43 -12.57 -2.55
C ALA A 84 3.42 -12.55 -1.38
N GLU A 85 4.24 -13.60 -1.21
CA GLU A 85 5.23 -13.70 -0.14
C GLU A 85 6.28 -12.59 -0.23
N GLN A 86 6.79 -12.33 -1.43
CA GLN A 86 7.73 -11.23 -1.66
C GLN A 86 7.11 -9.88 -1.33
N GLY A 87 5.87 -9.64 -1.77
CA GLY A 87 5.11 -8.44 -1.42
C GLY A 87 4.94 -8.27 0.09
N TYR A 88 4.52 -9.33 0.80
CA TYR A 88 4.36 -9.33 2.25
C TYR A 88 5.66 -8.96 2.98
N MET A 89 6.77 -9.56 2.58
CA MET A 89 8.07 -9.30 3.20
C MET A 89 8.55 -7.86 2.96
N LEU A 90 8.31 -7.29 1.78
CA LEU A 90 8.59 -5.88 1.51
C LEU A 90 7.67 -4.95 2.33
N GLY A 91 6.39 -5.32 2.51
CA GLY A 91 5.45 -4.58 3.35
C GLY A 91 5.92 -4.52 4.81
N MET A 92 6.28 -5.67 5.36
CA MET A 92 6.88 -5.77 6.70
C MET A 92 8.18 -4.97 6.82
N LEU A 93 9.02 -4.99 5.78
CA LEU A 93 10.26 -4.20 5.76
C LEU A 93 9.97 -2.70 5.81
N VAL A 94 9.03 -2.22 4.99
CA VAL A 94 8.67 -0.80 4.89
C VAL A 94 8.10 -0.28 6.20
N GLY A 95 7.28 -1.07 6.90
CA GLY A 95 6.77 -0.69 8.22
C GLY A 95 7.87 -0.67 9.28
N ASP A 96 8.02 -1.77 10.00
CA ASP A 96 8.92 -1.86 11.16
C ASP A 96 10.32 -2.43 10.85
N GLY A 97 10.61 -2.74 9.59
CA GLY A 97 11.92 -3.27 9.22
C GLY A 97 13.04 -2.22 9.17
N THR A 98 14.28 -2.68 9.24
CA THR A 98 15.48 -1.87 9.00
C THR A 98 16.24 -2.43 7.81
N LEU A 99 16.44 -1.61 6.78
CA LEU A 99 17.28 -1.95 5.63
C LEU A 99 18.72 -1.48 5.89
N LYS A 100 19.68 -2.40 5.79
CA LYS A 100 21.12 -2.13 5.89
C LYS A 100 21.83 -2.62 4.64
N HIS A 101 23.06 -2.15 4.42
CA HIS A 101 23.89 -2.60 3.30
C HIS A 101 24.07 -4.12 3.27
N GLU A 102 24.15 -4.78 4.43
CA GLU A 102 24.45 -6.22 4.46
C GLU A 102 23.23 -7.12 4.68
N THR A 103 22.10 -6.55 5.13
CA THR A 103 20.90 -7.35 5.43
C THR A 103 19.68 -6.46 5.65
N ALA A 104 18.49 -7.01 5.44
CA ALA A 104 17.24 -6.48 5.96
C ALA A 104 16.95 -7.15 7.31
N VAL A 105 16.51 -6.38 8.30
CA VAL A 105 16.14 -6.86 9.63
C VAL A 105 14.67 -6.56 9.86
N LEU A 106 13.87 -7.57 10.17
CA LEU A 106 12.52 -7.40 10.70
C LEU A 106 12.57 -7.56 12.22
N SER A 107 11.84 -6.71 12.94
CA SER A 107 11.72 -6.77 14.39
C SER A 107 10.25 -6.89 14.80
N VAL A 108 9.98 -7.71 15.82
CA VAL A 108 8.66 -7.84 16.43
C VAL A 108 8.82 -7.78 17.95
N TRP A 109 7.91 -7.08 18.62
CA TRP A 109 7.82 -7.02 20.08
C TRP A 109 6.53 -7.69 20.55
N PRO A 110 6.53 -9.00 20.79
CA PRO A 110 5.37 -9.66 21.38
C PRO A 110 5.11 -9.04 22.76
N GLN A 111 3.97 -8.41 22.96
CA GLN A 111 3.63 -7.88 24.28
C GLN A 111 3.59 -9.04 25.29
N THR A 112 4.15 -8.81 26.48
CA THR A 112 3.93 -9.65 27.64
C THR A 112 2.44 -9.61 27.98
N ALA A 113 1.83 -10.77 28.19
CA ALA A 113 0.39 -10.86 28.46
C ALA A 113 0.02 -9.93 29.63
N ALA A 114 -0.79 -8.90 29.35
CA ALA A 114 -1.37 -8.10 30.40
C ALA A 114 -2.29 -8.99 31.24
N VAL A 115 -2.32 -8.78 32.56
CA VAL A 115 -2.97 -9.64 33.57
C VAL A 115 -4.49 -9.87 33.33
N ASN A 116 -5.11 -9.15 32.39
CA ASN A 116 -6.51 -9.35 31.96
C ASN A 116 -6.73 -9.22 30.43
N GLY A 117 -5.69 -9.40 29.60
CA GLY A 117 -5.79 -9.30 28.14
C GLY A 117 -5.90 -10.66 27.44
N SER A 118 -6.76 -10.76 26.43
CA SER A 118 -6.84 -11.93 25.54
C SER A 118 -5.45 -12.27 24.94
N VAL A 119 -5.19 -13.56 24.82
CA VAL A 119 -3.89 -14.19 24.56
C VAL A 119 -3.17 -13.62 23.34
N ASN A 120 -1.85 -13.53 23.47
CA ASN A 120 -0.73 -13.26 22.53
C ASN A 120 -0.77 -13.92 21.12
N GLY A 121 -1.94 -14.08 20.49
CA GLY A 121 -2.10 -14.71 19.19
C GLY A 121 -1.60 -13.84 18.03
N GLY A 122 -1.77 -12.51 18.11
CA GLY A 122 -1.44 -11.59 17.02
C GLY A 122 0.04 -11.59 16.65
N ALA A 123 0.93 -11.31 17.60
CA ALA A 123 2.37 -11.28 17.34
C ALA A 123 2.93 -12.64 16.92
N ARG A 124 2.44 -13.74 17.50
CA ARG A 124 2.86 -15.10 17.11
C ARG A 124 2.39 -15.45 15.70
N ALA A 125 1.14 -15.10 15.34
CA ALA A 125 0.62 -15.32 13.98
C ALA A 125 1.37 -14.49 12.94
N LEU A 126 1.67 -13.23 13.25
CA LEU A 126 2.50 -12.36 12.41
C LEU A 126 3.91 -12.93 12.22
N MET A 127 4.56 -13.36 13.30
CA MET A 127 5.89 -13.99 13.21
C MET A 127 5.85 -15.29 12.37
N ALA A 128 4.80 -16.10 12.53
CA ALA A 128 4.64 -17.33 11.75
C ALA A 128 4.43 -17.04 10.25
N GLU A 129 3.59 -16.05 9.90
CA GLU A 129 3.38 -15.67 8.50
C GLU A 129 4.65 -15.07 7.88
N ALA A 130 5.32 -14.16 8.58
CA ALA A 130 6.58 -13.60 8.11
C ALA A 130 7.65 -14.69 7.90
N LEU A 131 7.71 -15.69 8.78
CA LEU A 131 8.62 -16.83 8.61
C LEU A 131 8.24 -17.67 7.39
N ARG A 132 6.95 -17.98 7.20
CA ARG A 132 6.45 -18.71 6.02
C ARG A 132 6.83 -17.99 4.73
N CYS A 133 6.62 -16.68 4.66
CA CYS A 133 7.00 -15.87 3.50
C CYS A 133 8.52 -15.83 3.32
N ALA A 134 9.30 -15.65 4.38
CA ALA A 134 10.75 -15.61 4.32
C ALA A 134 11.37 -16.93 3.82
N GLN A 135 10.76 -18.08 4.12
CA GLN A 135 11.20 -19.40 3.65
C GLN A 135 11.08 -19.56 2.12
N THR A 136 10.29 -18.72 1.44
CA THR A 136 10.20 -18.72 -0.03
C THR A 136 11.31 -17.93 -0.71
N LEU A 137 12.04 -17.10 0.04
CA LEU A 137 13.20 -16.37 -0.47
C LEU A 137 14.45 -17.26 -0.45
N PRO A 138 15.46 -16.97 -1.29
CA PRO A 138 16.78 -17.60 -1.15
C PRO A 138 17.31 -17.45 0.28
N HIS A 139 17.70 -18.57 0.89
CA HIS A 139 18.22 -18.59 2.25
C HIS A 139 19.32 -19.64 2.38
N ARG A 140 20.18 -19.45 3.37
CA ARG A 140 21.22 -20.42 3.70
C ARG A 140 20.59 -21.62 4.40
N ALA A 141 21.22 -22.79 4.32
CA ALA A 141 20.76 -24.00 4.97
C ALA A 141 20.64 -23.87 6.50
N ASP A 142 21.37 -22.94 7.12
CA ASP A 142 21.34 -22.63 8.55
C ASP A 142 20.31 -21.56 8.95
N PHE A 143 19.42 -21.15 8.04
CA PHE A 143 18.43 -20.11 8.33
C PHE A 143 17.37 -20.60 9.33
N ALA A 144 17.49 -20.13 10.58
CA ALA A 144 16.58 -20.47 11.68
C ALA A 144 15.38 -19.52 11.85
N GLY A 145 15.26 -18.48 11.02
CA GLY A 145 14.18 -17.50 11.14
C GLY A 145 14.38 -16.48 12.27
N TRP A 146 13.45 -16.48 13.23
CA TRP A 146 13.42 -15.52 14.33
C TRP A 146 14.40 -15.88 15.45
N SER A 147 15.17 -14.88 15.91
CA SER A 147 16.03 -14.98 17.08
C SER A 147 15.62 -13.95 18.13
N GLU A 148 15.47 -14.38 19.38
CA GLU A 148 15.25 -13.47 20.50
C GLU A 148 16.46 -12.57 20.73
N VAL A 149 16.22 -11.29 20.99
CA VAL A 149 17.23 -10.34 21.44
C VAL A 149 17.15 -10.24 22.96
N ALA A 150 18.13 -10.86 23.63
CA ALA A 150 18.18 -10.97 25.08
C ALA A 150 17.93 -9.62 25.78
N GLY A 151 17.01 -9.62 26.74
CA GLY A 151 16.68 -8.45 27.57
C GLY A 151 15.87 -7.35 26.88
N ARG A 152 15.42 -7.53 25.62
CA ARG A 152 14.67 -6.51 24.88
C ARG A 152 13.20 -6.85 24.61
N GLY A 153 12.76 -8.07 24.91
CA GLY A 153 11.43 -8.55 24.51
C GLY A 153 11.19 -8.46 23.00
N GLU A 154 12.28 -8.51 22.22
CA GLU A 154 12.31 -8.29 20.77
C GLU A 154 12.74 -9.58 20.09
N PHE A 155 12.05 -9.95 19.02
CA PHE A 155 12.50 -10.99 18.10
C PHE A 155 12.94 -10.35 16.80
N ARG A 156 14.06 -10.83 16.25
CA ARG A 156 14.62 -10.37 14.98
C ARG A 156 14.72 -11.48 13.96
N MET A 157 14.43 -11.16 12.71
CA MET A 157 14.72 -12.02 11.57
C MET A 157 15.58 -11.23 10.58
N LYS A 158 16.73 -11.79 10.21
CA LYS A 158 17.66 -11.18 9.24
C LYS A 158 17.55 -11.89 7.91
N SER A 159 17.52 -11.15 6.80
CA SER A 159 17.50 -11.73 5.46
C SER A 159 18.29 -10.87 4.47
N ALA A 160 19.33 -11.47 3.87
CA ALA A 160 20.07 -10.84 2.77
C ALA A 160 19.24 -10.83 1.48
N ALA A 161 18.48 -11.90 1.21
CA ALA A 161 17.60 -11.96 0.04
C ALA A 161 16.49 -10.89 0.09
N LEU A 162 15.94 -10.57 1.26
CA LEU A 162 14.99 -9.48 1.40
C LEU A 162 15.64 -8.12 1.14
N ARG A 163 16.90 -7.92 1.55
CA ARG A 163 17.66 -6.72 1.19
C ARG A 163 17.83 -6.63 -0.32
N ASP A 164 18.26 -7.71 -0.96
CA ASP A 164 18.50 -7.73 -2.40
C ASP A 164 17.22 -7.41 -3.18
N LEU A 165 16.10 -8.00 -2.76
CA LEU A 165 14.79 -7.70 -3.31
C LEU A 165 14.40 -6.22 -3.11
N ALA A 166 14.66 -5.65 -1.93
CA ALA A 166 14.36 -4.24 -1.66
C ALA A 166 15.18 -3.31 -2.57
N PHE A 167 16.46 -3.62 -2.77
CA PHE A 167 17.34 -2.87 -3.68
C PHE A 167 16.92 -3.02 -5.14
N GLU A 168 16.52 -4.22 -5.57
CA GLU A 168 15.99 -4.47 -6.93
C GLU A 168 14.76 -3.59 -7.22
N PHE A 169 13.91 -3.37 -6.21
CA PHE A 169 12.73 -2.52 -6.31
C PHE A 169 13.01 -1.04 -6.00
N GLY A 170 14.28 -0.64 -5.91
CA GLY A 170 14.70 0.76 -5.83
C GLY A 170 14.65 1.37 -4.43
N MET A 171 14.54 0.56 -3.36
CA MET A 171 14.72 1.05 -1.99
C MET A 171 16.20 1.26 -1.69
N GLY A 172 16.51 2.15 -0.74
CA GLY A 172 17.86 2.44 -0.28
C GLY A 172 17.98 2.37 1.24
N VAL A 173 19.22 2.26 1.74
CA VAL A 173 19.47 2.40 3.18
C VAL A 173 19.06 3.80 3.62
N GLY A 174 18.17 3.88 4.61
CA GLY A 174 17.58 5.15 5.07
C GLY A 174 16.37 5.62 4.25
N ASP A 175 16.07 4.99 3.11
CA ASP A 175 14.92 5.31 2.27
C ASP A 175 14.20 4.04 1.79
N LYS A 176 13.22 3.59 2.58
CA LYS A 176 12.33 2.47 2.25
C LYS A 176 11.12 2.99 1.46
N ALA A 177 11.36 3.64 0.32
CA ALA A 177 10.31 4.23 -0.51
C ALA A 177 9.37 3.16 -1.09
N ILE A 178 8.08 3.48 -1.21
CA ILE A 178 7.16 2.73 -2.06
C ILE A 178 7.37 3.25 -3.49
N THR A 179 8.12 2.49 -4.29
CA THR A 179 8.54 2.92 -5.62
C THR A 179 7.47 2.68 -6.69
N PRO A 180 7.55 3.35 -7.85
CA PRO A 180 6.65 3.07 -8.97
C PRO A 180 6.70 1.60 -9.43
N ALA A 181 7.86 0.94 -9.33
CA ALA A 181 8.00 -0.48 -9.65
C ALA A 181 7.14 -1.35 -8.71
N LEU A 182 7.09 -1.01 -7.43
CA LEU A 182 6.25 -1.70 -6.45
C LEU A 182 4.76 -1.42 -6.66
N GLU A 183 4.38 -0.20 -7.03
CA GLU A 183 2.99 0.15 -7.40
C GLU A 183 2.51 -0.57 -8.68
N GLN A 184 3.44 -1.12 -9.47
CA GLN A 184 3.19 -1.87 -10.71
C GLN A 184 3.37 -3.39 -10.54
N ALA A 185 3.69 -3.87 -9.33
CA ALA A 185 3.77 -5.29 -9.03
C ALA A 185 2.42 -6.00 -9.27
N SER A 186 2.44 -7.34 -9.29
CA SER A 186 1.24 -8.16 -9.43
C SER A 186 0.18 -7.81 -8.37
N SER A 187 -1.11 -7.99 -8.67
CA SER A 187 -2.16 -7.70 -7.70
C SER A 187 -2.01 -8.49 -6.40
N GLU A 188 -1.44 -9.69 -6.47
CA GLU A 188 -1.17 -10.54 -5.30
C GLU A 188 -0.05 -9.95 -4.43
N ALA A 189 1.09 -9.60 -5.02
CA ALA A 189 2.17 -8.94 -4.31
C ALA A 189 1.74 -7.59 -3.73
N TYR A 190 0.93 -6.85 -4.47
CA TYR A 190 0.41 -5.54 -4.08
C TYR A 190 -0.49 -5.59 -2.85
N ARG A 191 -1.44 -6.54 -2.83
CA ARG A 191 -2.31 -6.78 -1.66
C ARG A 191 -1.49 -7.28 -0.48
N ALA A 192 -0.57 -8.21 -0.72
CA ALA A 192 0.28 -8.76 0.32
C ALA A 192 1.24 -7.72 0.91
N PHE A 193 1.75 -6.79 0.09
CA PHE A 193 2.53 -5.64 0.55
C PHE A 193 1.72 -4.75 1.48
N LEU A 194 0.51 -4.35 1.08
CA LEU A 194 -0.38 -3.57 1.94
C LEU A 194 -0.69 -4.32 3.23
N ARG A 195 -0.97 -5.63 3.17
CA ARG A 195 -1.18 -6.47 4.35
C ARG A 195 0.04 -6.45 5.27
N GLY A 196 1.24 -6.72 4.77
CA GLY A 196 2.47 -6.70 5.58
C GLY A 196 2.76 -5.32 6.18
N PHE A 197 2.47 -4.25 5.44
CA PHE A 197 2.68 -2.90 5.95
C PHE A 197 1.68 -2.53 7.06
N PHE A 198 0.40 -2.90 6.91
CA PHE A 198 -0.61 -2.72 7.97
C PHE A 198 -0.44 -3.71 9.14
N ASP A 199 0.11 -4.90 8.93
CA ASP A 199 0.44 -5.83 10.01
C ASP A 199 1.55 -5.25 10.91
N ALA A 200 2.48 -4.47 10.34
CA ALA A 200 3.54 -3.79 11.07
C ALA A 200 3.05 -2.48 11.74
N ASP A 201 2.52 -1.54 10.95
CA ASP A 201 2.25 -0.16 11.40
C ASP A 201 0.75 0.20 11.46
N GLY A 202 -0.11 -0.75 11.14
CA GLY A 202 -1.56 -0.58 11.17
C GLY A 202 -2.13 -0.73 12.57
N SER A 203 -3.25 -0.05 12.81
CA SER A 203 -4.03 -0.19 14.04
C SER A 203 -5.52 -0.23 13.73
N VAL A 204 -6.26 -1.02 14.51
CA VAL A 204 -7.72 -1.01 14.49
C VAL A 204 -8.19 -0.16 15.66
N GLN A 205 -8.98 0.86 15.37
CA GLN A 205 -9.50 1.80 16.36
C GLN A 205 -11.02 1.78 16.40
N GLY A 206 -11.56 2.08 17.58
CA GLY A 206 -12.99 2.24 17.79
C GLY A 206 -13.64 1.04 18.48
N SER A 207 -14.97 0.97 18.40
CA SER A 207 -15.78 -0.10 18.99
C SER A 207 -17.02 -0.31 18.16
N GLN A 208 -17.69 -1.47 18.32
CA GLN A 208 -18.93 -1.76 17.59
C GLN A 208 -20.01 -0.68 17.80
N ALA A 209 -20.01 -0.01 18.96
CA ALA A 209 -20.96 1.06 19.26
C ALA A 209 -20.66 2.39 18.54
N LYS A 210 -19.38 2.69 18.26
CA LYS A 210 -18.95 3.98 17.67
C LYS A 210 -18.46 3.87 16.22
N GLY A 211 -18.42 2.67 15.69
CA GLY A 211 -17.75 2.35 14.43
C GLY A 211 -16.31 1.89 14.64
N VAL A 212 -15.84 1.08 13.70
CA VAL A 212 -14.47 0.54 13.67
C VAL A 212 -13.77 1.12 12.44
N SER A 213 -12.52 1.54 12.61
CA SER A 213 -11.68 2.06 11.54
C SER A 213 -10.30 1.39 11.56
N VAL A 214 -9.70 1.24 10.38
CA VAL A 214 -8.30 0.82 10.25
C VAL A 214 -7.48 2.07 9.95
N ARG A 215 -6.37 2.25 10.66
CA ARG A 215 -5.48 3.40 10.53
C ARG A 215 -4.05 2.94 10.32
N LEU A 216 -3.39 3.51 9.32
CA LEU A 216 -1.94 3.46 9.15
C LEU A 216 -1.37 4.82 9.54
N ALA A 217 -0.51 4.86 10.57
CA ALA A 217 0.15 6.09 10.99
C ALA A 217 1.61 6.08 10.52
N GLN A 218 2.03 7.10 9.79
CA GLN A 218 3.40 7.25 9.29
C GLN A 218 3.82 8.73 9.33
N SER A 219 5.11 8.98 9.53
CA SER A 219 5.71 10.31 9.45
C SER A 219 6.08 10.72 8.01
N ASP A 220 6.05 9.78 7.07
CA ASP A 220 6.44 9.96 5.67
C ASP A 220 5.20 10.21 4.78
N LEU A 221 4.98 11.46 4.39
CA LEU A 221 3.85 11.86 3.56
C LEU A 221 3.88 11.23 2.15
N PRO A 222 5.01 11.22 1.41
CA PRO A 222 5.11 10.49 0.13
C PRO A 222 4.68 9.03 0.24
N ARG A 223 5.06 8.33 1.32
CA ARG A 223 4.65 6.94 1.57
C ARG A 223 3.14 6.82 1.77
N LEU A 224 2.53 7.71 2.56
CA LEU A 224 1.07 7.74 2.74
C LEU A 224 0.34 8.03 1.42
N GLN A 225 0.87 8.90 0.58
CA GLN A 225 0.31 9.18 -0.75
C GLN A 225 0.42 7.95 -1.67
N ALA A 226 1.52 7.20 -1.59
CA ALA A 226 1.66 5.95 -2.33
C ALA A 226 0.64 4.91 -1.85
N VAL A 227 0.50 4.72 -0.53
CA VAL A 227 -0.55 3.83 0.02
C VAL A 227 -1.95 4.28 -0.40
N GLN A 228 -2.25 5.58 -0.40
CA GLN A 228 -3.54 6.10 -0.87
C GLN A 228 -3.79 5.72 -2.34
N ARG A 229 -2.82 5.96 -3.23
CA ARG A 229 -2.92 5.49 -4.63
C ARG A 229 -3.11 3.98 -4.69
N MET A 230 -2.46 3.26 -3.78
CA MET A 230 -2.52 1.81 -3.79
C MET A 230 -3.90 1.28 -3.42
N LEU A 231 -4.47 1.80 -2.34
CA LEU A 231 -5.82 1.49 -1.90
C LEU A 231 -6.87 1.88 -2.95
N LEU A 232 -6.69 3.04 -3.60
CA LEU A 232 -7.59 3.50 -4.67
C LEU A 232 -7.65 2.55 -5.86
N ARG A 233 -6.51 1.95 -6.25
CA ARG A 233 -6.49 0.94 -7.32
C ARG A 233 -7.31 -0.30 -6.96
N LEU A 234 -7.44 -0.61 -5.67
CA LEU A 234 -8.28 -1.70 -5.16
C LEU A 234 -9.74 -1.27 -4.91
N GLY A 235 -10.06 0.01 -5.15
CA GLY A 235 -11.39 0.58 -4.91
C GLY A 235 -11.70 0.84 -3.43
N MET A 236 -10.68 1.10 -2.61
CA MET A 236 -10.83 1.49 -1.20
C MET A 236 -10.67 2.99 -1.03
#